data_AF-A0A816C6Z0-F1
#
_entry.id   AF-A0A816C6Z0-F1
#
_cell.length_a   1.000
_cell.length_b   1.000
_cell.length_c   1.000
_cell.angle_alpha   90.00
_cell.angle_beta   90.00
_cell.angle_gamma   90.00
#
_symmetry.space_group_name_H-M   'P 1'
#
loop_
_entity.id
_entity.type
_entity.pdbx_description
1 polymer ?
#
loop_
_entity_poly.entity_id
_entity_poly.type
_entity_poly.pdbx_seq_one_letter_code
_entity_poly.pdbx_strand_id
1 'polypeptide(L)'
;NRRKNNPEIFSVYDLRKWCNDHKDGGDSSHSTFVPYYSIDNVDNIFVLFTTKQLIQQTQFTTLLQVDATYKITWNELPLLVFGASDADRHFRPFGIALVSSDESSACYEQLFNQLRLISAQECNRPYLVNYLMADGALGIASAQQAVFPQSKRLMCWAHVIRKCREHRKLVPKDKWNDIDADIHALQLSFSDDIFSRGSLLLTQKWSADSAIQQFQQYFFDQWITKLPLWYEGAAFNLPSTNNGCESLNGKIKQQYTLRNKLHLSSFLPKVEQMLNDWSTATLSQGFTIKTSISSTLEVAAFKWSNDIDKTNILHWFDTWYIVPSSNAIITPVVWLQMYQLQQWKSFDEFVMWQKSCWSVSPLNSCTCPSSRKLYSCKHSVGLAILFKIYEIRDKTRCELLGKRRGK
;
A
#
# COMPACT_ATOMS: atom_id res chain seq x y z
N ASN A 1 46.71 17.66 -18.98
CA ASN A 1 46.07 16.65 -19.86
C ASN A 1 45.23 15.65 -19.07
N ARG A 2 44.05 16.08 -18.60
CA ARG A 2 42.99 15.15 -18.20
C ARG A 2 42.26 14.76 -19.49
N ARG A 3 42.51 13.56 -20.00
CA ARG A 3 41.63 12.96 -21.01
C ARG A 3 40.23 12.92 -20.39
N LYS A 4 39.33 13.79 -20.85
CA LYS A 4 37.89 13.55 -20.73
C LYS A 4 37.69 12.24 -21.49
N ASN A 5 37.58 11.13 -20.78
CA ASN A 5 37.01 9.92 -21.37
C ASN A 5 35.64 10.35 -21.87
N ASN A 6 35.48 10.49 -23.19
CA ASN A 6 34.16 10.45 -23.77
C ASN A 6 33.54 9.15 -23.27
N PRO A 7 32.37 9.18 -22.61
CA PRO A 7 31.69 7.95 -22.25
C PRO A 7 31.51 7.17 -23.55
N GLU A 8 31.93 5.90 -23.52
CA GLU A 8 31.72 4.95 -24.60
C GLU A 8 30.28 5.07 -25.08
N ILE A 9 30.09 5.24 -26.39
CA ILE A 9 28.74 5.38 -26.98
C ILE A 9 28.03 4.04 -26.75
N PHE A 10 27.14 4.00 -25.76
CA PHE A 10 26.31 2.84 -25.48
C PHE A 10 25.06 2.90 -26.35
N SER A 11 25.03 2.06 -27.39
CA SER A 11 23.99 2.07 -28.41
C SER A 11 22.78 1.21 -28.02
N VAL A 12 21.70 1.35 -28.80
CA VAL A 12 20.54 0.45 -28.75
C VAL A 12 20.95 -1.01 -29.00
N TYR A 13 21.95 -1.23 -29.86
CA TYR A 13 22.50 -2.56 -30.12
C TYR A 13 23.18 -3.14 -28.87
N ASP A 14 23.97 -2.33 -28.16
CA ASP A 14 24.64 -2.77 -26.93
C ASP A 14 23.65 -3.12 -25.83
N LEU A 15 22.56 -2.34 -25.71
CA LEU A 15 21.48 -2.67 -24.78
C LEU A 15 20.80 -4.00 -25.13
N ARG A 16 20.46 -4.23 -26.41
CA ARG A 16 19.88 -5.51 -26.87
C ARG A 16 20.82 -6.67 -26.61
N LYS A 17 22.11 -6.51 -26.90
CA LYS A 17 23.13 -7.53 -26.64
C LYS A 17 23.18 -7.86 -25.15
N TRP A 18 23.26 -6.85 -24.29
CA TRP A 18 23.22 -7.04 -22.85
C TRP A 18 21.96 -7.79 -22.40
N CYS A 19 20.78 -7.43 -22.92
CA CYS A 19 19.54 -8.12 -22.58
C CYS A 19 19.56 -9.60 -22.99
N ASN A 20 20.09 -9.91 -24.18
CA ASN A 20 20.23 -11.29 -24.65
C ASN A 20 21.18 -12.10 -23.78
N ASP A 21 22.31 -11.50 -23.38
CA ASP A 21 23.31 -12.15 -22.54
C ASP A 21 22.75 -12.48 -21.14
N HIS A 22 21.70 -11.78 -20.70
CA HIS A 22 21.06 -11.95 -19.38
C HIS A 22 19.66 -12.58 -19.45
N LYS A 23 19.24 -13.13 -20.60
CA LYS A 23 17.84 -13.59 -20.77
C LYS A 23 17.42 -14.72 -19.82
N ASP A 24 18.36 -15.59 -19.41
CA ASP A 24 18.06 -16.82 -18.65
C ASP A 24 18.44 -16.74 -17.15
N GLY A 25 19.21 -15.72 -16.76
CA GLY A 25 19.67 -15.51 -15.38
C GLY A 25 20.78 -16.45 -14.91
N GLY A 26 21.26 -17.36 -15.74
CA GLY A 26 22.22 -18.39 -15.32
C GLY A 26 21.63 -19.33 -14.26
N ASP A 27 22.52 -19.95 -13.47
CA ASP A 27 22.15 -21.09 -12.61
C ASP A 27 21.57 -20.70 -11.24
N SER A 28 21.85 -19.48 -10.75
CA SER A 28 21.38 -19.03 -9.43
C SER A 28 20.01 -18.37 -9.53
N SER A 29 19.09 -18.73 -8.62
CA SER A 29 17.78 -18.08 -8.50
C SER A 29 17.86 -16.59 -8.12
N HIS A 30 19.03 -16.15 -7.64
CA HIS A 30 19.29 -14.76 -7.25
C HIS A 30 20.00 -13.93 -8.30
N SER A 31 20.40 -14.54 -9.42
CA SER A 31 20.99 -13.82 -10.52
C SER A 31 19.93 -13.01 -11.27
N THR A 32 20.33 -11.84 -11.75
CA THR A 32 19.47 -10.97 -12.54
C THR A 32 19.23 -11.60 -13.90
N PHE A 33 17.99 -11.54 -14.36
CA PHE A 33 17.65 -11.91 -15.72
C PHE A 33 16.67 -10.94 -16.37
N VAL A 34 16.67 -10.97 -17.70
CA VAL A 34 15.80 -10.18 -18.55
C VAL A 34 14.77 -11.10 -19.19
N PRO A 35 13.64 -11.37 -18.50
CA PRO A 35 12.59 -12.24 -19.03
C PRO A 35 11.96 -11.70 -20.33
N TYR A 36 11.97 -10.38 -20.49
CA TYR A 36 11.37 -9.74 -21.64
C TYR A 36 12.01 -8.39 -21.91
N TYR A 37 12.25 -8.12 -23.19
CA TYR A 37 12.56 -6.78 -23.67
C TYR A 37 11.95 -6.54 -25.05
N SER A 38 11.52 -5.31 -25.29
CA SER A 38 11.15 -4.78 -26.60
C SER A 38 11.92 -3.48 -26.78
N ILE A 39 12.88 -3.49 -27.67
CA ILE A 39 13.69 -2.33 -27.99
C ILE A 39 13.53 -2.17 -29.49
N ASP A 40 13.27 -0.97 -30.00
CA ASP A 40 13.28 -0.67 -31.44
C ASP A 40 14.33 0.40 -31.72
N ASN A 41 14.16 1.55 -31.11
CA ASN A 41 15.02 2.72 -31.17
C ASN A 41 15.09 3.38 -29.77
N VAL A 42 15.69 4.57 -29.68
CA VAL A 42 15.86 5.27 -28.40
C VAL A 42 14.55 5.71 -27.74
N ASP A 43 13.49 5.88 -28.53
CA ASP A 43 12.17 6.34 -28.09
C ASP A 43 11.22 5.17 -27.78
N ASN A 44 11.61 3.94 -28.14
CA ASN A 44 10.84 2.73 -27.89
C ASN A 44 11.74 1.68 -27.24
N ILE A 45 11.82 1.77 -25.91
CA ILE A 45 12.59 0.89 -25.04
C ILE A 45 11.65 0.37 -23.96
N PHE A 46 11.62 -0.94 -23.80
CA PHE A 46 11.04 -1.64 -22.67
C PHE A 46 11.98 -2.79 -22.30
N VAL A 47 12.51 -2.78 -21.09
CA VAL A 47 13.34 -3.88 -20.58
C VAL A 47 12.88 -4.21 -19.18
N LEU A 48 12.47 -5.45 -18.96
CA LEU A 48 12.06 -5.95 -17.66
C LEU A 48 13.22 -6.70 -17.02
N PHE A 49 13.57 -6.35 -15.78
CA PHE A 49 14.64 -6.97 -15.01
C PHE A 49 14.08 -7.55 -13.72
N THR A 50 14.47 -8.77 -13.38
CA THR A 50 14.07 -9.46 -12.15
C THR A 50 15.06 -10.57 -11.79
N THR A 51 14.78 -11.33 -10.74
CA THR A 51 15.41 -12.62 -10.42
C THR A 51 14.31 -13.67 -10.24
N LYS A 52 14.64 -14.96 -10.38
CA LYS A 52 13.67 -16.05 -10.17
C LYS A 52 13.10 -16.01 -8.75
N GLN A 53 13.94 -15.69 -7.77
CA GLN A 53 13.52 -15.55 -6.38
C GLN A 53 12.56 -14.36 -6.16
N LEU A 54 12.78 -13.22 -6.84
CA LEU A 54 11.92 -12.05 -6.67
C LEU A 54 10.55 -12.28 -7.30
N ILE A 55 10.48 -12.88 -8.50
CA ILE A 55 9.20 -13.12 -9.17
C ILE A 55 8.35 -14.18 -8.46
N GLN A 56 8.97 -15.15 -7.77
CA GLN A 56 8.25 -16.13 -6.94
C GLN A 56 7.37 -15.48 -5.86
N GLN A 57 7.70 -14.25 -5.43
CA GLN A 57 6.89 -13.53 -4.45
C GLN A 57 5.49 -13.18 -4.94
N THR A 58 5.26 -13.17 -6.26
CA THR A 58 3.93 -13.02 -6.87
C THR A 58 2.93 -14.07 -6.40
N GLN A 59 3.41 -15.25 -5.93
CA GLN A 59 2.54 -16.33 -5.46
C GLN A 59 1.98 -16.11 -4.04
N PHE A 60 2.50 -15.14 -3.29
CA PHE A 60 2.12 -14.91 -1.90
C PHE A 60 1.12 -13.76 -1.70
N THR A 61 0.72 -13.10 -2.78
CA THR A 61 -0.14 -11.91 -2.71
C THR A 61 -1.01 -11.80 -3.95
N THR A 62 -2.07 -11.00 -3.85
CA THR A 62 -2.89 -10.57 -5.00
C THR A 62 -2.90 -9.05 -5.16
N LEU A 63 -2.06 -8.35 -4.39
CA LEU A 63 -1.81 -6.92 -4.50
C LEU A 63 -0.62 -6.67 -5.42
N LEU A 64 -0.80 -5.82 -6.42
CA LEU A 64 0.28 -5.24 -7.21
C LEU A 64 0.42 -3.76 -6.88
N GLN A 65 1.62 -3.33 -6.53
CA GLN A 65 2.01 -1.94 -6.35
C GLN A 65 3.02 -1.55 -7.42
N VAL A 66 2.80 -0.40 -8.05
CA VAL A 66 3.67 0.12 -9.10
C VAL A 66 3.89 1.61 -8.90
N ASP A 67 5.12 2.07 -9.06
CA ASP A 67 5.49 3.48 -9.06
C ASP A 67 6.62 3.74 -10.04
N ALA A 68 6.57 4.89 -10.70
CA ALA A 68 7.64 5.32 -11.59
C ALA A 68 8.66 6.19 -10.85
N THR A 69 9.94 6.01 -11.17
CA THR A 69 11.01 6.87 -10.67
C THR A 69 11.86 7.41 -11.81
N TYR A 70 12.01 8.73 -11.84
CA TYR A 70 12.76 9.47 -12.87
C TYR A 70 14.12 9.95 -12.37
N LYS A 71 14.89 10.56 -13.29
CA LYS A 71 16.22 11.14 -13.02
C LYS A 71 17.24 10.09 -12.56
N ILE A 72 17.13 8.89 -13.12
CA ILE A 72 18.03 7.76 -12.87
C ILE A 72 19.09 7.67 -13.97
N THR A 73 18.67 7.82 -15.23
CA THR A 73 19.54 7.74 -16.40
C THR A 73 19.77 9.11 -17.04
N TRP A 74 20.85 9.28 -17.82
CA TRP A 74 21.13 10.52 -18.57
C TRP A 74 20.04 10.84 -19.59
N ASN A 75 19.52 9.80 -20.24
CA ASN A 75 18.42 9.87 -21.20
C ASN A 75 17.05 10.07 -20.55
N GLU A 76 16.99 10.25 -19.22
CA GLU A 76 15.77 10.44 -18.43
C GLU A 76 14.72 9.33 -18.59
N LEU A 77 15.14 8.15 -19.04
CA LEU A 77 14.30 6.95 -19.12
C LEU A 77 13.70 6.64 -17.74
N PRO A 78 12.37 6.56 -17.62
CA PRO A 78 11.71 6.18 -16.39
C PRO A 78 12.04 4.74 -16.00
N LEU A 79 12.11 4.52 -14.69
CA LEU A 79 12.22 3.19 -14.11
C LEU A 79 10.93 2.88 -13.37
N LEU A 80 10.17 1.92 -13.87
CA LEU A 80 8.99 1.41 -13.19
C LEU A 80 9.44 0.40 -12.13
N VAL A 81 9.13 0.67 -10.87
CA VAL A 81 9.38 -0.24 -9.76
C VAL A 81 8.06 -0.87 -9.36
N PHE A 82 8.06 -2.19 -9.22
CA PHE A 82 6.84 -2.93 -8.92
C PHE A 82 7.09 -4.06 -7.92
N GLY A 83 6.04 -4.39 -7.17
CA GLY A 83 6.12 -5.34 -6.07
C GLY A 83 4.83 -5.33 -5.25
N ALA A 84 4.92 -5.74 -3.99
CA ALA A 84 3.79 -5.69 -3.08
C ALA A 84 4.26 -5.52 -1.63
N SER A 85 3.47 -4.84 -0.81
CA SER A 85 3.62 -4.88 0.65
C SER A 85 3.12 -6.21 1.20
N ASP A 86 3.91 -6.79 2.10
CA ASP A 86 3.53 -7.99 2.85
C ASP A 86 2.63 -7.67 4.06
N ALA A 87 2.24 -8.69 4.81
CA ALA A 87 1.35 -8.53 5.97
C ALA A 87 1.99 -7.75 7.13
N ASP A 88 3.31 -7.57 7.14
CA ASP A 88 4.02 -6.70 8.09
C ASP A 88 4.29 -5.30 7.50
N ARG A 89 3.72 -5.01 6.33
CA ARG A 89 3.80 -3.73 5.59
C ARG A 89 5.18 -3.42 5.04
N HIS A 90 6.04 -4.42 4.90
CA HIS A 90 7.31 -4.26 4.19
C HIS A 90 7.06 -4.41 2.70
N PHE A 91 7.50 -3.43 1.91
CA PHE A 91 7.46 -3.54 0.45
C PHE A 91 8.48 -4.57 -0.04
N ARG A 92 7.99 -5.53 -0.81
CA ARG A 92 8.76 -6.61 -1.42
C ARG A 92 8.77 -6.39 -2.93
N PRO A 93 9.90 -5.96 -3.52
CA PRO A 93 9.99 -5.76 -4.96
C PRO A 93 9.89 -7.10 -5.68
N PHE A 94 9.27 -7.10 -6.86
CA PHE A 94 9.33 -8.23 -7.79
C PHE A 94 10.32 -7.98 -8.91
N GLY A 95 10.68 -6.72 -9.15
CA GLY A 95 11.63 -6.33 -10.19
C GLY A 95 11.50 -4.85 -10.55
N ILE A 96 12.12 -4.49 -11.66
CA ILE A 96 12.06 -3.15 -12.24
C ILE A 96 11.93 -3.23 -13.76
N ALA A 97 11.33 -2.23 -14.39
CA ALA A 97 11.31 -2.10 -15.83
C ALA A 97 11.86 -0.74 -16.26
N LEU A 98 12.84 -0.75 -17.17
CA LEU A 98 13.31 0.46 -17.84
C LEU A 98 12.44 0.71 -19.06
N VAL A 99 11.80 1.88 -19.12
CA VAL A 99 10.90 2.24 -20.21
C VAL A 99 11.35 3.53 -20.90
N SER A 100 10.91 3.76 -22.13
CA SER A 100 11.07 5.06 -22.77
C SER A 100 10.19 6.12 -22.12
N SER A 101 10.53 7.39 -22.34
CA SER A 101 10.00 8.56 -21.61
C SER A 101 8.49 8.74 -21.71
N ASP A 102 7.84 8.16 -22.72
CA ASP A 102 6.39 8.13 -22.80
C ASP A 102 5.87 6.94 -21.98
N GLU A 103 5.59 7.17 -20.68
CA GLU A 103 4.83 6.26 -19.80
C GLU A 103 3.37 6.14 -20.26
N SER A 104 3.22 5.62 -21.47
CA SER A 104 1.94 5.38 -22.11
C SER A 104 1.22 4.23 -21.39
N SER A 105 -0.10 4.15 -21.60
CA SER A 105 -0.88 2.99 -21.19
C SER A 105 -0.26 1.68 -21.72
N ALA A 106 0.36 1.71 -22.90
CA ALA A 106 1.00 0.54 -23.49
C ALA A 106 2.18 0.02 -22.67
N CYS A 107 2.99 0.89 -22.04
CA CYS A 107 4.10 0.46 -21.19
C CYS A 107 3.61 -0.30 -19.95
N TYR A 108 2.57 0.22 -19.28
CA TYR A 108 1.98 -0.46 -18.12
C TYR A 108 1.26 -1.75 -18.52
N GLU A 109 0.55 -1.75 -19.65
CA GLU A 109 -0.12 -2.93 -20.18
C GLU A 109 0.89 -4.04 -20.50
N GLN A 110 2.01 -3.67 -21.14
CA GLN A 110 3.13 -4.57 -21.40
C GLN A 110 3.68 -5.13 -20.07
N LEU A 111 3.98 -4.28 -19.09
CA LEU A 111 4.46 -4.72 -17.78
C LEU A 111 3.50 -5.73 -17.13
N PHE A 112 2.21 -5.43 -17.10
CA PHE A 112 1.20 -6.28 -16.47
C PHE A 112 1.05 -7.63 -17.18
N ASN A 113 1.04 -7.64 -18.51
CA ASN A 113 1.02 -8.86 -19.31
C ASN A 113 2.27 -9.71 -19.06
N GLN A 114 3.45 -9.10 -19.07
CA GLN A 114 4.70 -9.83 -18.82
C GLN A 114 4.74 -10.41 -17.40
N LEU A 115 4.30 -9.66 -16.38
CA LEU A 115 4.21 -10.20 -15.01
C LEU A 115 3.34 -11.46 -14.92
N ARG A 116 2.20 -11.49 -15.63
CA ARG A 116 1.33 -12.67 -15.69
C ARG A 116 2.03 -13.85 -16.36
N LEU A 117 2.71 -13.61 -17.48
CA LEU A 117 3.38 -14.64 -18.27
C LEU A 117 4.61 -15.22 -17.54
N ILE A 118 5.47 -14.36 -17.01
CA ILE A 118 6.71 -14.78 -16.35
C ILE A 118 6.39 -15.49 -15.05
N SER A 119 5.39 -15.01 -14.29
CA SER A 119 4.91 -15.75 -13.12
C SER A 119 4.38 -17.13 -13.50
N ALA A 120 3.65 -17.26 -14.62
CA ALA A 120 3.22 -18.58 -15.11
C ALA A 120 4.39 -19.48 -15.51
N GLN A 121 5.42 -18.94 -16.17
CA GLN A 121 6.61 -19.68 -16.60
C GLN A 121 7.47 -20.11 -15.41
N GLU A 122 7.79 -19.19 -14.51
CA GLU A 122 8.73 -19.44 -13.40
C GLU A 122 8.08 -20.10 -12.18
N CYS A 123 6.76 -19.95 -12.01
CA CYS A 123 6.04 -20.45 -10.82
C CYS A 123 4.96 -21.48 -11.16
N ASN A 124 4.80 -21.88 -12.44
CA ASN A 124 3.72 -22.74 -12.92
C ASN A 124 2.30 -22.22 -12.61
N ARG A 125 2.17 -20.92 -12.33
CA ARG A 125 0.90 -20.28 -12.02
C ARG A 125 0.95 -18.79 -12.40
N PRO A 126 0.02 -18.29 -13.23
CA PRO A 126 -0.01 -16.89 -13.57
C PRO A 126 -0.26 -16.04 -12.33
N TYR A 127 0.32 -14.84 -12.32
CA TYR A 127 0.07 -13.89 -11.25
C TYR A 127 -1.38 -13.43 -11.27
N LEU A 128 -2.08 -13.58 -10.14
CA LEU A 128 -3.46 -13.16 -9.97
C LEU A 128 -3.50 -11.83 -9.22
N VAL A 129 -3.92 -10.76 -9.89
CA VAL A 129 -4.05 -9.43 -9.30
C VAL A 129 -5.52 -9.15 -8.99
N ASN A 130 -5.85 -9.01 -7.71
CA ASN A 130 -7.17 -8.58 -7.24
C ASN A 130 -7.17 -7.09 -6.92
N TYR A 131 -6.02 -6.53 -6.55
CA TYR A 131 -5.87 -5.13 -6.17
C TYR A 131 -4.63 -4.54 -6.84
N LEU A 132 -4.79 -3.37 -7.45
CA LEU A 132 -3.67 -2.60 -7.98
C LEU A 132 -3.59 -1.25 -7.28
N MET A 133 -2.50 -1.00 -6.56
CA MET A 133 -2.23 0.25 -5.87
C MET A 133 -1.21 1.08 -6.64
N ALA A 134 -1.61 2.27 -7.06
CA ALA A 134 -0.76 3.21 -7.77
C ALA A 134 -1.18 4.65 -7.47
N ASP A 135 -0.49 5.60 -8.10
CA ASP A 135 -0.96 6.98 -8.17
C ASP A 135 -2.20 7.13 -9.08
N GLY A 136 -2.60 8.37 -9.37
CA GLY A 136 -3.78 8.68 -10.18
C GLY A 136 -3.57 8.66 -11.70
N ALA A 137 -2.47 8.13 -12.23
CA ALA A 137 -2.17 8.18 -13.66
C ALA A 137 -3.21 7.44 -14.53
N LEU A 138 -3.66 8.05 -15.64
CA LEU A 138 -4.68 7.45 -16.52
C LEU A 138 -4.16 6.22 -17.28
N GLY A 139 -2.87 6.21 -17.63
CA GLY A 139 -2.24 5.07 -18.31
C GLY A 139 -2.35 3.77 -17.52
N ILE A 140 -2.16 3.85 -16.19
CA ILE A 140 -2.26 2.71 -15.29
C ILE A 140 -3.71 2.17 -15.21
N ALA A 141 -4.73 3.05 -15.19
CA ALA A 141 -6.14 2.60 -15.21
C ALA A 141 -6.44 1.79 -16.46
N SER A 142 -6.05 2.32 -17.61
CA SER A 142 -6.36 1.73 -18.91
C SER A 142 -5.68 0.35 -19.03
N ALA A 143 -4.40 0.27 -18.64
CA ALA A 143 -3.65 -0.98 -18.61
C ALA A 143 -4.23 -2.00 -17.63
N GLN A 144 -4.64 -1.57 -16.43
CA GLN A 144 -5.27 -2.44 -15.44
C GLN A 144 -6.58 -3.03 -15.97
N GLN A 145 -7.44 -2.21 -16.59
CA GLN A 145 -8.69 -2.66 -17.17
C GLN A 145 -8.46 -3.68 -18.29
N ALA A 146 -7.44 -3.47 -19.13
CA ALA A 146 -7.11 -4.35 -20.25
C ALA A 146 -6.57 -5.71 -19.78
N VAL A 147 -5.66 -5.73 -18.80
CA VAL A 147 -4.93 -6.95 -18.39
C VAL A 147 -5.58 -7.66 -17.20
N PHE A 148 -6.10 -6.89 -16.24
CA PHE A 148 -6.68 -7.37 -14.99
C PHE A 148 -8.10 -6.80 -14.79
N PRO A 149 -9.07 -7.09 -15.68
CA PRO A 149 -10.38 -6.44 -15.67
C PRO A 149 -11.19 -6.63 -14.38
N GLN A 150 -10.92 -7.69 -13.62
CA GLN A 150 -11.58 -8.00 -12.35
C GLN A 150 -10.88 -7.38 -11.13
N SER A 151 -9.70 -6.80 -11.30
CA SER A 151 -8.96 -6.18 -10.20
C SER A 151 -9.55 -4.82 -9.85
N LYS A 152 -9.51 -4.47 -8.56
CA LYS A 152 -9.86 -3.13 -8.06
C LYS A 152 -8.62 -2.24 -8.09
N ARG A 153 -8.70 -1.10 -8.78
CA ARG A 153 -7.67 -0.06 -8.71
C ARG A 153 -7.83 0.77 -7.44
N LEU A 154 -6.90 0.60 -6.51
CA LEU A 154 -6.80 1.41 -5.30
C LEU A 154 -6.11 2.74 -5.60
N MET A 155 -6.58 3.79 -4.94
CA MET A 155 -6.04 5.13 -5.04
C MET A 155 -5.22 5.45 -3.78
N CYS A 156 -3.93 5.75 -3.97
CA CYS A 156 -3.02 6.04 -2.87
C CYS A 156 -3.51 7.24 -2.03
N TRP A 157 -3.85 6.99 -0.75
CA TRP A 157 -4.34 8.00 0.18
C TRP A 157 -3.39 9.20 0.33
N ALA A 158 -2.08 8.97 0.35
CA ALA A 158 -1.09 10.05 0.43
C ALA A 158 -1.19 11.03 -0.75
N HIS A 159 -1.54 10.53 -1.93
CA HIS A 159 -1.80 11.36 -3.11
C HIS A 159 -3.12 12.11 -3.00
N VAL A 160 -4.19 11.46 -2.55
CA VAL A 160 -5.51 12.08 -2.34
C VAL A 160 -5.40 13.27 -1.40
N ILE A 161 -4.83 13.08 -0.21
CA ILE A 161 -4.76 14.14 0.80
C ILE A 161 -3.80 15.27 0.39
N ARG A 162 -2.70 14.95 -0.29
CA ARG A 162 -1.79 15.94 -0.87
C ARG A 162 -2.51 16.80 -1.90
N LYS A 163 -3.27 16.19 -2.81
CA LYS A 163 -4.06 16.91 -3.82
C LYS A 163 -5.17 17.74 -3.21
N CYS A 164 -5.84 17.26 -2.16
CA CYS A 164 -6.80 18.05 -1.40
C CYS A 164 -6.13 19.30 -0.79
N ARG A 165 -4.96 19.14 -0.17
CA ARG A 165 -4.17 20.25 0.41
C ARG A 165 -3.68 21.26 -0.63
N GLU A 166 -3.34 20.83 -1.84
CA GLU A 166 -3.04 21.72 -2.97
C GLU A 166 -4.26 22.58 -3.36
N HIS A 167 -5.48 22.04 -3.21
CA HIS A 167 -6.75 22.73 -3.47
C HIS A 167 -7.31 23.47 -2.26
N ARG A 168 -6.61 23.51 -1.11
CA ARG A 168 -7.05 24.25 0.10
C ARG A 168 -7.31 25.73 -0.14
N LYS A 169 -6.70 26.30 -1.19
CA LYS A 169 -6.91 27.70 -1.60
C LYS A 169 -8.35 28.00 -2.07
N LEU A 170 -9.12 26.95 -2.38
CA LEU A 170 -10.55 27.02 -2.72
C LEU A 170 -11.45 27.06 -1.47
N VAL A 171 -10.87 27.08 -0.27
CA VAL A 171 -11.57 27.00 1.02
C VAL A 171 -11.10 28.15 1.92
N PRO A 172 -12.00 28.77 2.71
CA PRO A 172 -11.60 29.70 3.77
C PRO A 172 -10.61 29.07 4.77
N LYS A 173 -9.63 29.84 5.22
CA LYS A 173 -8.53 29.34 6.07
C LYS A 173 -9.03 28.75 7.41
N ASP A 174 -10.08 29.35 7.97
CA ASP A 174 -10.72 28.96 9.22
C ASP A 174 -11.43 27.59 9.12
N LYS A 175 -11.83 27.17 7.92
CA LYS A 175 -12.59 25.92 7.70
C LYS A 175 -11.74 24.73 7.27
N TRP A 176 -10.54 24.99 6.75
CA TRP A 176 -9.70 23.93 6.18
C TRP A 176 -9.39 22.81 7.18
N ASN A 177 -9.12 23.16 8.45
CA ASN A 177 -8.78 22.16 9.45
C ASN A 177 -9.94 21.19 9.73
N ASP A 178 -11.17 21.68 9.73
CA ASP A 178 -12.37 20.86 9.92
C ASP A 178 -12.61 19.95 8.70
N ILE A 179 -12.42 20.49 7.49
CA ILE A 179 -12.52 19.71 6.25
C ILE A 179 -11.43 18.63 6.18
N ASP A 180 -10.17 18.96 6.49
CA ASP A 180 -9.07 17.99 6.53
C ASP A 180 -9.38 16.89 7.55
N ALA A 181 -9.85 17.25 8.76
CA ALA A 181 -10.25 16.29 9.78
C ALA A 181 -11.41 15.38 9.35
N ASP A 182 -12.42 15.95 8.68
CA ASP A 182 -13.56 15.20 8.15
C ASP A 182 -13.14 14.20 7.07
N ILE A 183 -12.26 14.60 6.14
CA ILE A 183 -11.73 13.69 5.10
C ILE A 183 -10.92 12.56 5.75
N HIS A 184 -10.12 12.86 6.78
CA HIS A 184 -9.40 11.82 7.53
C HIS A 184 -10.35 10.87 8.28
N ALA A 185 -11.48 11.36 8.78
CA ALA A 185 -12.48 10.49 9.39
C ALA A 185 -13.15 9.59 8.34
N LEU A 186 -13.52 10.15 7.19
CA LEU A 186 -14.07 9.38 6.07
C LEU A 186 -13.09 8.29 5.58
N GLN A 187 -11.79 8.57 5.58
CA GLN A 187 -10.74 7.62 5.22
C GLN A 187 -10.78 6.33 6.05
N LEU A 188 -11.20 6.41 7.31
CA LEU A 188 -11.24 5.27 8.23
C LEU A 188 -12.46 4.36 8.03
N SER A 189 -13.32 4.67 7.06
CA SER A 189 -14.41 3.78 6.65
C SER A 189 -13.87 2.38 6.34
N PHE A 190 -14.56 1.36 6.83
CA PHE A 190 -14.08 -0.01 6.83
C PHE A 190 -14.82 -0.95 5.87
N SER A 191 -15.82 -0.45 5.16
CA SER A 191 -16.53 -1.14 4.09
C SER A 191 -17.09 -0.14 3.09
N ASP A 192 -17.47 -0.64 1.92
CA ASP A 192 -18.02 0.13 0.82
C ASP A 192 -19.32 0.85 1.25
N ASP A 193 -20.18 0.19 2.01
CA ASP A 193 -21.43 0.79 2.53
C ASP A 193 -21.16 1.95 3.49
N ILE A 194 -20.22 1.76 4.43
CA ILE A 194 -19.85 2.77 5.42
C ILE A 194 -19.19 3.97 4.74
N PHE A 195 -18.33 3.72 3.75
CA PHE A 195 -17.73 4.80 2.96
C PHE A 195 -18.77 5.56 2.15
N SER A 196 -19.69 4.85 1.49
CA SER A 196 -20.76 5.45 0.68
C SER A 196 -21.67 6.32 1.53
N ARG A 197 -22.12 5.82 2.68
CA ARG A 197 -22.97 6.57 3.61
C ARG A 197 -22.23 7.76 4.24
N GLY A 198 -20.97 7.57 4.64
CA GLY A 198 -20.12 8.65 5.14
C GLY A 198 -19.92 9.76 4.10
N SER A 199 -19.71 9.39 2.83
CA SER A 199 -19.53 10.34 1.72
C SER A 199 -20.79 11.19 1.47
N LEU A 200 -21.98 10.58 1.54
CA LEU A 200 -23.25 11.29 1.45
C LEU A 200 -23.40 12.31 2.59
N LEU A 201 -23.16 11.87 3.82
CA LEU A 201 -23.28 12.73 5.00
C LEU A 201 -22.26 13.88 4.99
N LEU A 202 -21.03 13.62 4.54
CA LEU A 202 -19.99 14.64 4.37
C LEU A 202 -20.42 15.69 3.34
N THR A 203 -20.98 15.23 2.21
CA THR A 203 -21.50 16.12 1.18
C THR A 203 -22.64 16.98 1.73
N GLN A 204 -23.54 16.40 2.51
CA GLN A 204 -24.64 17.14 3.15
C GLN A 204 -24.14 18.18 4.16
N LYS A 205 -23.18 17.82 5.04
CA LYS A 205 -22.60 18.71 6.06
C LYS A 205 -22.12 20.04 5.46
N TRP A 206 -21.50 19.96 4.29
CA TRP A 206 -20.83 21.08 3.64
C TRP A 206 -21.66 21.74 2.52
N SER A 207 -22.86 21.21 2.21
CA SER A 207 -23.68 21.65 1.05
C SER A 207 -24.24 23.08 1.15
N ALA A 208 -24.57 23.55 2.35
CA ALA A 208 -25.15 24.88 2.56
C ALA A 208 -24.11 26.00 2.52
N ASP A 209 -22.82 25.66 2.56
CA ASP A 209 -21.72 26.60 2.66
C ASP A 209 -21.19 26.97 1.27
N SER A 210 -21.76 28.03 0.70
CA SER A 210 -21.36 28.53 -0.62
C SER A 210 -19.86 28.85 -0.72
N ALA A 211 -19.17 29.16 0.39
CA ALA A 211 -17.76 29.50 0.40
C ALA A 211 -16.83 28.31 0.08
N ILE A 212 -17.33 27.08 0.11
CA ILE A 212 -16.55 25.86 -0.15
C ILE A 212 -17.07 25.05 -1.34
N GLN A 213 -18.11 25.53 -2.02
CA GLN A 213 -18.79 24.81 -3.10
C GLN A 213 -17.82 24.35 -4.20
N GLN A 214 -16.84 25.18 -4.58
CA GLN A 214 -15.84 24.82 -5.58
C GLN A 214 -14.95 23.65 -5.13
N PHE A 215 -14.51 23.66 -3.87
CA PHE A 215 -13.72 22.55 -3.32
C PHE A 215 -14.58 21.29 -3.19
N GLN A 216 -15.82 21.43 -2.73
CA GLN A 216 -16.75 20.32 -2.59
C GLN A 216 -17.01 19.63 -3.93
N GLN A 217 -17.29 20.39 -4.99
CA GLN A 217 -17.48 19.87 -6.34
C GLN A 217 -16.23 19.12 -6.82
N TYR A 218 -15.06 19.73 -6.69
CA TYR A 218 -13.78 19.09 -7.01
C TYR A 218 -13.58 17.77 -6.24
N PHE A 219 -13.82 17.79 -4.92
CA PHE A 219 -13.60 16.63 -4.06
C PHE A 219 -14.55 15.48 -4.42
N PHE A 220 -15.83 15.79 -4.63
CA PHE A 220 -16.84 14.80 -4.99
C PHE A 220 -16.56 14.18 -6.36
N ASP A 221 -16.28 15.01 -7.37
CA ASP A 221 -16.03 14.54 -8.73
C ASP A 221 -14.79 13.65 -8.80
N GLN A 222 -13.69 14.08 -8.17
CA GLN A 222 -12.42 13.35 -8.26
C GLN A 222 -12.34 12.17 -7.29
N TRP A 223 -12.70 12.36 -6.03
CA TRP A 223 -12.37 11.41 -4.96
C TRP A 223 -13.55 10.60 -4.46
N ILE A 224 -14.78 10.97 -4.79
CA ILE A 224 -15.97 10.17 -4.45
C ILE A 224 -16.52 9.45 -5.69
N THR A 225 -16.47 10.09 -6.86
CA THR A 225 -17.04 9.52 -8.09
C THR A 225 -15.97 8.83 -8.93
N LYS A 226 -14.90 9.55 -9.30
CA LYS A 226 -13.92 9.04 -10.28
C LYS A 226 -12.92 8.03 -9.69
N LEU A 227 -12.39 8.29 -8.49
CA LEU A 227 -11.35 7.45 -7.84
C LEU A 227 -11.67 7.22 -6.35
N PRO A 228 -12.76 6.49 -6.00
CA PRO A 228 -13.24 6.37 -4.62
C PRO A 228 -12.41 5.46 -3.70
N LEU A 229 -11.57 4.59 -4.25
CA LEU A 229 -10.95 3.49 -3.51
C LEU A 229 -9.67 3.91 -2.73
N TRP A 230 -9.79 4.90 -1.85
CA TRP A 230 -8.69 5.43 -1.01
C TRP A 230 -8.92 5.26 0.51
N TYR A 231 -10.08 4.76 0.93
CA TYR A 231 -10.39 4.46 2.32
C TYR A 231 -9.81 3.12 2.76
N GLU A 232 -9.58 2.94 4.07
CA GLU A 232 -8.91 1.75 4.63
C GLU A 232 -9.72 0.44 4.41
N GLY A 233 -11.03 0.55 4.19
CA GLY A 233 -11.91 -0.57 3.87
C GLY A 233 -11.91 -0.99 2.40
N ALA A 234 -11.29 -0.23 1.49
CA ALA A 234 -11.34 -0.51 0.05
C ALA A 234 -10.61 -1.81 -0.33
N ALA A 235 -9.59 -2.16 0.45
CA ALA A 235 -8.86 -3.41 0.35
C ALA A 235 -8.45 -3.90 1.74
N PHE A 236 -9.07 -5.00 2.17
CA PHE A 236 -8.88 -5.51 3.53
C PHE A 236 -7.45 -6.02 3.77
N ASN A 237 -6.82 -5.56 4.87
CA ASN A 237 -5.45 -5.90 5.27
C ASN A 237 -4.38 -5.63 4.18
N LEU A 238 -4.65 -4.67 3.28
CA LEU A 238 -3.72 -4.19 2.27
C LEU A 238 -3.49 -2.68 2.47
N PRO A 239 -2.35 -2.14 2.01
CA PRO A 239 -2.03 -0.74 2.25
C PRO A 239 -2.97 0.18 1.48
N SER A 240 -3.37 1.26 2.13
CA SER A 240 -4.06 2.39 1.50
C SER A 240 -3.08 3.41 0.89
N THR A 241 -1.76 3.21 1.02
CA THR A 241 -0.73 4.07 0.44
C THR A 241 0.33 3.29 -0.33
N ASN A 242 1.02 3.96 -1.25
CA ASN A 242 2.15 3.40 -2.00
C ASN A 242 3.52 3.71 -1.38
N ASN A 243 3.55 4.14 -0.12
CA ASN A 243 4.76 4.66 0.54
C ASN A 243 5.93 3.67 0.55
N GLY A 244 5.64 2.37 0.59
CA GLY A 244 6.68 1.34 0.53
C GLY A 244 7.44 1.34 -0.79
N CYS A 245 6.72 1.48 -1.91
CA CYS A 245 7.31 1.59 -3.24
C CYS A 245 8.07 2.93 -3.40
N GLU A 246 7.46 4.04 -2.97
CA GLU A 246 8.10 5.38 -2.98
C GLU A 246 9.39 5.40 -2.14
N SER A 247 9.39 4.73 -0.98
CA SER A 247 10.56 4.58 -0.12
C SER A 247 11.67 3.80 -0.82
N LEU A 248 11.34 2.72 -1.53
CA LEU A 248 12.32 1.98 -2.34
C LEU A 248 12.87 2.86 -3.46
N ASN A 249 12.03 3.63 -4.15
CA ASN A 249 12.46 4.61 -5.15
C ASN A 249 13.44 5.63 -4.56
N GLY A 250 13.20 6.08 -3.32
CA GLY A 250 14.13 6.90 -2.55
C GLY A 250 15.46 6.19 -2.27
N LYS A 251 15.45 4.92 -1.88
CA LYS A 251 16.65 4.10 -1.63
C LYS A 251 17.46 3.86 -2.91
N ILE A 252 16.82 3.54 -4.03
CA ILE A 252 17.46 3.41 -5.36
C ILE A 252 18.30 4.66 -5.64
N LYS A 253 17.67 5.83 -5.49
CA LYS A 253 18.34 7.12 -5.70
C LYS A 253 19.46 7.37 -4.68
N GLN A 254 19.27 7.03 -3.42
CA GLN A 254 20.24 7.38 -2.37
C GLN A 254 21.45 6.43 -2.33
N GLN A 255 21.23 5.13 -2.57
CA GLN A 255 22.22 4.08 -2.30
C GLN A 255 22.89 3.58 -3.57
N TYR A 256 22.16 3.48 -4.69
CA TYR A 256 22.68 2.84 -5.90
C TYR A 256 23.14 3.86 -6.94
N THR A 257 22.38 4.94 -7.13
CA THR A 257 22.77 6.00 -8.08
C THR A 257 23.43 7.20 -7.42
N LEU A 258 23.41 7.28 -6.08
CA LEU A 258 23.92 8.42 -5.30
C LEU A 258 23.34 9.76 -5.77
N ARG A 259 22.07 9.75 -6.19
CA ARG A 259 21.29 10.85 -6.79
C ARG A 259 21.89 11.41 -8.08
N ASN A 260 22.82 10.69 -8.70
CA ASN A 260 23.34 11.03 -10.01
C ASN A 260 22.52 10.37 -11.11
N LYS A 261 22.42 11.06 -12.24
CA LYS A 261 22.01 10.43 -13.49
C LYS A 261 23.17 9.60 -14.01
N LEU A 262 22.93 8.36 -14.40
CA LEU A 262 23.95 7.44 -14.93
C LEU A 262 23.76 7.22 -16.44
N HIS A 263 24.85 6.97 -17.16
CA HIS A 263 24.76 6.36 -18.49
C HIS A 263 24.25 4.93 -18.38
N LEU A 264 23.58 4.41 -19.42
CA LEU A 264 23.06 3.04 -19.41
C LEU A 264 24.15 2.00 -19.14
N SER A 265 25.34 2.14 -19.73
CA SER A 265 26.49 1.28 -19.48
C SER A 265 26.89 1.22 -17.99
N SER A 266 26.74 2.33 -17.26
CA SER A 266 27.02 2.39 -15.82
C SER A 266 25.82 2.03 -14.95
N PHE A 267 24.61 2.13 -15.49
CA PHE A 267 23.37 1.83 -14.80
C PHE A 267 23.07 0.33 -14.76
N LEU A 268 23.32 -0.41 -15.84
CA LEU A 268 23.03 -1.85 -15.91
C LEU A 268 23.75 -2.67 -14.82
N PRO A 269 25.06 -2.45 -14.52
CA PRO A 269 25.69 -3.12 -13.38
C PRO A 269 25.06 -2.77 -12.03
N LYS A 270 24.46 -1.57 -11.91
CA LYS A 270 23.71 -1.18 -10.70
C LYS A 270 22.36 -1.89 -10.63
N VAL A 271 21.72 -2.15 -11.75
CA VAL A 271 20.51 -3.00 -11.80
C VAL A 271 20.81 -4.39 -11.27
N GLU A 272 21.89 -5.01 -11.72
CA GLU A 272 22.28 -6.33 -11.23
C GLU A 272 22.55 -6.34 -9.73
N GLN A 273 23.30 -5.33 -9.24
CA GLN A 273 23.57 -5.16 -7.82
C GLN A 273 22.27 -4.99 -7.02
N MET A 274 21.36 -4.11 -7.45
CA MET A 274 20.07 -3.86 -6.79
C MET A 274 19.23 -5.14 -6.68
N LEU A 275 19.05 -5.84 -7.80
CA LEU A 275 18.20 -7.02 -7.84
C LEU A 275 18.80 -8.18 -7.05
N ASN A 276 20.12 -8.34 -7.08
CA ASN A 276 20.80 -9.34 -6.25
C ASN A 276 20.64 -9.03 -4.74
N ASP A 277 20.84 -7.78 -4.32
CA ASP A 277 20.66 -7.36 -2.91
C ASP A 277 19.22 -7.63 -2.44
N TRP A 278 18.22 -7.26 -3.23
CA TRP A 278 16.81 -7.48 -2.86
C TRP A 278 16.44 -8.96 -2.86
N SER A 279 16.96 -9.70 -3.83
CA SER A 279 16.73 -11.13 -4.00
C SER A 279 17.37 -11.95 -2.87
N THR A 280 18.59 -11.60 -2.44
CA THR A 280 19.27 -12.29 -1.34
C THR A 280 18.68 -11.90 0.02
N ALA A 281 18.18 -10.67 0.17
CA ALA A 281 17.49 -10.25 1.38
C ALA A 281 16.28 -11.15 1.72
N THR A 282 15.63 -11.76 0.71
CA THR A 282 14.51 -12.69 0.94
C THR A 282 14.90 -13.94 1.72
N LEU A 283 16.18 -14.34 1.72
CA LEU A 283 16.67 -15.48 2.50
C LEU A 283 16.57 -15.22 4.01
N SER A 284 16.80 -13.96 4.41
CA SER A 284 16.71 -13.52 5.80
C SER A 284 15.32 -13.03 6.19
N GLN A 285 14.57 -12.51 5.21
CA GLN A 285 13.27 -11.88 5.39
C GLN A 285 12.35 -12.25 4.22
N GLY A 286 11.72 -13.41 4.31
CA GLY A 286 10.74 -13.87 3.31
C GLY A 286 9.48 -12.99 3.25
N PHE A 287 8.58 -13.33 2.33
CA PHE A 287 7.31 -12.64 2.19
C PHE A 287 6.36 -13.03 3.33
N THR A 288 6.04 -12.08 4.22
CA THR A 288 5.15 -12.36 5.35
C THR A 288 3.68 -12.42 4.91
N ILE A 289 3.03 -13.58 5.06
CA ILE A 289 1.62 -13.78 4.66
C ILE A 289 0.64 -13.44 5.81
N LYS A 290 1.10 -13.48 7.06
CA LYS A 290 0.28 -13.19 8.25
C LYS A 290 1.00 -12.21 9.17
N THR A 291 0.28 -11.20 9.63
CA THR A 291 0.83 -10.13 10.48
C THR A 291 1.49 -10.69 11.74
N SER A 292 2.71 -10.28 11.99
CA SER A 292 3.50 -10.65 13.15
C SER A 292 3.05 -9.88 14.40
N ILE A 293 3.01 -10.56 15.56
CA ILE A 293 2.75 -9.91 16.85
C ILE A 293 4.09 -9.49 17.46
N SER A 294 4.36 -8.19 17.47
CA SER A 294 5.54 -7.64 18.15
C SER A 294 5.40 -7.72 19.67
N SER A 295 6.52 -7.76 20.41
CA SER A 295 6.49 -7.76 21.89
C SER A 295 5.78 -6.53 22.45
N THR A 296 5.98 -5.35 21.86
CA THR A 296 5.27 -4.13 22.25
C THR A 296 3.76 -4.24 22.06
N LEU A 297 3.30 -4.82 20.95
CA LEU A 297 1.88 -5.05 20.69
C LEU A 297 1.29 -6.05 21.69
N GLU A 298 2.01 -7.14 21.95
CA GLU A 298 1.60 -8.17 22.91
C GLU A 298 1.47 -7.63 24.34
N VAL A 299 2.42 -6.80 24.80
CA VAL A 299 2.32 -6.10 26.10
C VAL A 299 1.09 -5.20 26.14
N ALA A 300 0.84 -4.43 25.08
CA ALA A 300 -0.31 -3.52 25.00
C ALA A 300 -1.64 -4.29 24.98
N ALA A 301 -1.68 -5.43 24.28
CA ALA A 301 -2.83 -6.34 24.22
C ALA A 301 -3.12 -6.96 25.59
N PHE A 302 -2.10 -7.44 26.30
CA PHE A 302 -2.25 -8.01 27.63
C PHE A 302 -2.78 -7.00 28.66
N LYS A 303 -2.24 -5.78 28.65
CA LYS A 303 -2.74 -4.71 29.52
C LYS A 303 -4.20 -4.40 29.20
N TRP A 304 -4.50 -4.20 27.93
CA TRP A 304 -5.86 -3.95 27.49
C TRP A 304 -6.82 -5.08 27.88
N SER A 305 -6.41 -6.35 27.77
CA SER A 305 -7.24 -7.50 28.18
C SER A 305 -7.52 -7.53 29.68
N ASN A 306 -6.62 -7.02 30.52
CA ASN A 306 -6.84 -6.94 31.96
C ASN A 306 -7.70 -5.74 32.36
N ASP A 307 -7.58 -4.64 31.63
CA ASP A 307 -8.24 -3.37 31.95
C ASP A 307 -9.66 -3.26 31.39
N ILE A 308 -9.99 -4.01 30.32
CA ILE A 308 -11.30 -3.93 29.67
C ILE A 308 -12.40 -4.52 30.56
N ASP A 309 -13.49 -3.77 30.73
CA ASP A 309 -14.70 -4.29 31.35
C ASP A 309 -15.39 -5.29 30.42
N LYS A 310 -15.35 -6.56 30.81
CA LYS A 310 -15.87 -7.68 30.03
C LYS A 310 -17.39 -7.62 29.83
N THR A 311 -18.12 -6.92 30.70
CA THR A 311 -19.57 -6.75 30.56
C THR A 311 -19.92 -5.85 29.37
N ASN A 312 -18.97 -5.03 28.91
CA ASN A 312 -19.10 -4.19 27.72
C ASN A 312 -18.56 -4.85 26.44
N ILE A 313 -18.29 -6.16 26.45
CA ILE A 313 -17.93 -6.89 25.23
C ILE A 313 -19.21 -7.53 24.69
N LEU A 314 -19.68 -7.05 23.54
CA LEU A 314 -20.87 -7.59 22.87
C LEU A 314 -20.44 -8.61 21.82
N HIS A 315 -20.91 -9.86 21.93
CA HIS A 315 -20.82 -10.81 20.83
C HIS A 315 -21.79 -10.39 19.71
N TRP A 316 -21.33 -10.40 18.47
CA TRP A 316 -22.13 -9.99 17.32
C TRP A 316 -22.51 -11.19 16.45
N PHE A 317 -21.54 -11.84 15.81
CA PHE A 317 -21.75 -13.08 15.05
C PHE A 317 -20.43 -13.83 14.89
N ASP A 318 -20.48 -15.16 14.82
CA ASP A 318 -19.30 -16.01 14.62
C ASP A 318 -18.16 -15.63 15.60
N THR A 319 -17.02 -15.18 15.07
CA THR A 319 -15.83 -14.77 15.81
C THR A 319 -15.74 -13.25 16.01
N TRP A 320 -16.81 -12.50 15.72
CA TRP A 320 -16.85 -11.04 15.80
C TRP A 320 -17.50 -10.53 17.09
N TYR A 321 -16.84 -9.54 17.68
CA TYR A 321 -17.23 -8.87 18.91
C TYR A 321 -17.18 -7.35 18.72
N ILE A 322 -18.07 -6.62 19.40
CA ILE A 322 -18.02 -5.17 19.50
C ILE A 322 -17.45 -4.81 20.88
N VAL A 323 -16.39 -3.99 20.88
CA VAL A 323 -15.75 -3.50 22.10
C VAL A 323 -15.77 -1.98 22.15
N PRO A 324 -15.97 -1.34 23.31
CA PRO A 324 -15.91 0.11 23.42
C PRO A 324 -14.49 0.63 23.18
N SER A 325 -14.40 1.82 22.60
CA SER A 325 -13.16 2.58 22.60
C SER A 325 -12.95 3.25 23.96
N SER A 326 -11.75 3.80 24.18
CA SER A 326 -11.49 4.64 25.37
C SER A 326 -12.30 5.93 25.39
N ASN A 327 -12.86 6.33 24.24
CA ASN A 327 -13.62 7.55 24.05
C ASN A 327 -15.09 7.22 23.71
N ALA A 328 -15.58 6.05 24.14
CA ALA A 328 -16.93 5.60 23.82
C ALA A 328 -17.98 6.57 24.37
N ILE A 329 -18.80 7.13 23.47
CA ILE A 329 -19.95 7.97 23.83
C ILE A 329 -21.23 7.14 23.82
N ILE A 330 -21.28 6.12 22.95
CA ILE A 330 -22.39 5.17 22.84
C ILE A 330 -21.94 3.76 23.25
N THR A 331 -22.91 2.95 23.68
CA THR A 331 -22.66 1.56 24.06
C THR A 331 -22.47 0.66 22.83
N PRO A 332 -21.82 -0.51 22.97
CA PRO A 332 -21.70 -1.50 21.90
C PRO A 332 -23.04 -1.91 21.26
N VAL A 333 -24.11 -1.99 22.06
CA VAL A 333 -25.45 -2.34 21.57
C VAL A 333 -25.99 -1.24 20.66
N VAL A 334 -25.93 0.02 21.10
CA VAL A 334 -26.37 1.17 20.30
C VAL A 334 -25.50 1.29 19.04
N TRP A 335 -24.19 1.09 19.17
CA TRP A 335 -23.27 1.10 18.03
C TRP A 335 -23.66 0.08 16.96
N LEU A 336 -23.99 -1.15 17.38
CA LEU A 336 -24.39 -2.21 16.47
C LEU A 336 -25.75 -1.93 15.81
N GLN A 337 -26.72 -1.40 16.57
CA GLN A 337 -28.01 -0.98 16.01
C GLN A 337 -27.84 0.10 14.94
N MET A 338 -27.04 1.13 15.20
CA MET A 338 -26.75 2.17 14.22
C MET A 338 -26.04 1.62 12.98
N TYR A 339 -25.11 0.67 13.16
CA TYR A 339 -24.46 -0.03 12.04
C TYR A 339 -25.48 -0.79 11.18
N GLN A 340 -26.40 -1.54 11.79
CA GLN A 340 -27.41 -2.33 11.09
C GLN A 340 -28.40 -1.45 10.33
N LEU A 341 -28.79 -0.32 10.92
CA LEU A 341 -29.72 0.62 10.29
C LEU A 341 -29.02 1.51 9.26
N GLN A 342 -27.70 1.69 9.37
CA GLN A 342 -26.91 2.67 8.61
C GLN A 342 -27.52 4.09 8.63
N GLN A 343 -28.14 4.44 9.75
CA GLN A 343 -28.84 5.70 9.94
C GLN A 343 -28.06 6.60 10.90
N TRP A 344 -27.41 7.59 10.31
CA TRP A 344 -26.86 8.75 11.02
C TRP A 344 -27.52 10.00 10.45
N LYS A 345 -27.84 10.95 11.34
CA LYS A 345 -28.49 12.23 11.06
C LYS A 345 -27.52 13.26 10.50
N SER A 346 -26.24 13.17 10.86
CA SER A 346 -25.19 14.07 10.39
C SER A 346 -23.85 13.35 10.26
N PHE A 347 -22.90 13.99 9.57
CA PHE A 347 -21.54 13.48 9.49
C PHE A 347 -20.85 13.44 10.86
N ASP A 348 -21.13 14.40 11.75
CA ASP A 348 -20.53 14.41 13.09
C ASP A 348 -21.02 13.23 13.95
N GLU A 349 -22.30 12.86 13.82
CA GLU A 349 -22.84 11.65 14.47
C GLU A 349 -22.21 10.37 13.90
N PHE A 350 -21.98 10.34 12.58
CA PHE A 350 -21.24 9.25 11.93
C PHE A 350 -19.81 9.13 12.47
N VAL A 351 -19.08 10.25 12.60
CA VAL A 351 -17.71 10.27 13.14
C VAL A 351 -17.70 9.86 14.62
N MET A 352 -18.67 10.32 15.41
CA MET A 352 -18.85 9.91 16.81
C MET A 352 -19.07 8.40 16.91
N TRP A 353 -19.96 7.85 16.09
CA TRP A 353 -20.21 6.40 16.02
C TRP A 353 -18.94 5.64 15.65
N GLN A 354 -18.24 6.04 14.58
CA GLN A 354 -16.98 5.39 14.17
C GLN A 354 -15.94 5.36 15.30
N LYS A 355 -15.87 6.41 16.13
CA LYS A 355 -14.88 6.52 17.22
C LYS A 355 -15.30 5.82 18.52
N SER A 356 -16.57 5.44 18.66
CA SER A 356 -17.11 4.97 19.94
C SER A 356 -16.87 3.50 20.22
N CYS A 357 -16.95 2.63 19.21
CA CYS A 357 -16.71 1.20 19.38
C CYS A 357 -15.98 0.61 18.19
N TRP A 358 -15.38 -0.55 18.41
CA TRP A 358 -14.66 -1.31 17.40
C TRP A 358 -15.29 -2.68 17.22
N SER A 359 -15.51 -3.08 15.97
CA SER A 359 -15.77 -4.48 15.63
C SER A 359 -14.44 -5.20 15.51
N VAL A 360 -14.31 -6.36 16.17
CA VAL A 360 -13.06 -7.08 16.38
C VAL A 360 -13.26 -8.57 16.16
N SER A 361 -12.38 -9.17 15.37
CA SER A 361 -12.21 -10.63 15.27
C SER A 361 -10.82 -10.99 15.82
N PRO A 362 -10.72 -11.90 16.82
CA PRO A 362 -9.46 -12.28 17.44
C PRO A 362 -8.40 -12.75 16.43
N LEU A 363 -7.19 -12.21 16.53
CA LEU A 363 -6.04 -12.47 15.63
C LEU A 363 -6.28 -12.23 14.12
N ASN A 364 -7.42 -11.66 13.73
CA ASN A 364 -7.79 -11.49 12.34
C ASN A 364 -7.95 -10.01 11.99
N SER A 365 -8.85 -9.29 12.67
CA SER A 365 -9.16 -7.90 12.28
C SER A 365 -9.76 -7.06 13.38
N CYS A 366 -9.71 -5.74 13.19
CA CYS A 366 -10.42 -4.77 13.99
C CYS A 366 -10.74 -3.50 13.18
N THR A 367 -11.87 -2.84 13.47
CA THR A 367 -12.22 -1.54 12.87
C THR A 367 -11.49 -0.35 13.49
N CYS A 368 -10.67 -0.53 14.53
CA CYS A 368 -9.95 0.58 15.14
C CYS A 368 -8.86 1.15 14.20
N PRO A 369 -8.52 2.44 14.33
CA PRO A 369 -7.54 3.09 13.44
C PRO A 369 -6.19 2.37 13.38
N SER A 370 -5.72 1.83 14.51
CA SER A 370 -4.45 1.08 14.56
C SER A 370 -4.52 -0.18 13.71
N SER A 371 -5.59 -0.97 13.80
CA SER A 371 -5.71 -2.19 13.01
C SER A 371 -5.88 -1.88 11.52
N ARG A 372 -6.59 -0.81 11.17
CA ARG A 372 -6.79 -0.42 9.79
C ARG A 372 -5.48 0.03 9.12
N LYS A 373 -4.65 0.81 9.84
CA LYS A 373 -3.37 1.32 9.31
C LYS A 373 -2.18 0.38 9.48
N LEU A 374 -2.22 -0.51 10.48
CA LEU A 374 -1.10 -1.37 10.86
C LEU A 374 -1.39 -2.88 10.71
N TYR A 375 -2.58 -3.25 10.24
CA TYR A 375 -3.12 -4.63 10.12
C TYR A 375 -3.11 -5.45 11.43
N SER A 376 -2.88 -4.78 12.55
CA SER A 376 -2.85 -5.37 13.87
C SER A 376 -3.15 -4.32 14.93
N CYS A 377 -3.76 -4.75 16.04
CA CYS A 377 -4.02 -3.86 17.16
C CYS A 377 -4.14 -4.64 18.47
N LYS A 378 -4.05 -3.89 19.57
CA LYS A 378 -4.17 -4.45 20.93
C LYS A 378 -5.52 -5.13 21.17
N HIS A 379 -6.59 -4.70 20.49
CA HIS A 379 -7.94 -5.26 20.70
C HIS A 379 -8.06 -6.68 20.12
N SER A 380 -7.59 -6.90 18.89
CA SER A 380 -7.66 -8.21 18.23
C SER A 380 -6.78 -9.25 18.93
N VAL A 381 -5.56 -8.86 19.34
CA VAL A 381 -4.68 -9.74 20.14
C VAL A 381 -5.19 -9.88 21.57
N GLY A 382 -5.73 -8.81 22.16
CA GLY A 382 -6.22 -8.82 23.54
C GLY A 382 -7.47 -9.69 23.72
N LEU A 383 -8.40 -9.70 22.76
CA LEU A 383 -9.52 -10.65 22.77
C LEU A 383 -9.02 -12.08 22.63
N ALA A 384 -7.99 -12.33 21.80
CA ALA A 384 -7.40 -13.64 21.68
C ALA A 384 -6.78 -14.13 23.00
N ILE A 385 -6.15 -13.23 23.76
CA ILE A 385 -5.64 -13.52 25.12
C ILE A 385 -6.82 -13.83 26.07
N LEU A 386 -7.85 -12.97 26.08
CA LEU A 386 -9.04 -13.14 26.94
C LEU A 386 -9.74 -14.48 26.73
N PHE A 387 -9.87 -14.89 25.48
CA PHE A 387 -10.51 -16.14 25.09
C PHE A 387 -9.55 -17.33 25.04
N LYS A 388 -8.31 -17.15 25.51
CA LYS A 388 -7.28 -18.21 25.54
C LYS A 388 -6.98 -18.83 24.16
N ILE A 389 -7.18 -18.06 23.10
CA ILE A 389 -6.78 -18.40 21.72
C ILE A 389 -5.29 -18.12 21.53
N TYR A 390 -4.74 -17.15 22.26
CA TYR A 390 -3.33 -16.77 22.20
C TYR A 390 -2.72 -16.77 23.60
N GLU A 391 -1.61 -17.50 23.76
CA GLU A 391 -0.81 -17.49 24.97
C GLU A 391 0.37 -16.52 24.85
N ILE A 392 0.56 -15.70 25.89
CA ILE A 392 1.63 -14.71 25.92
C ILE A 392 2.99 -15.39 26.03
N ARG A 393 3.92 -14.97 25.18
CA ARG A 393 5.30 -15.46 25.12
C ARG A 393 6.08 -15.14 26.40
N ASP A 394 6.94 -16.06 26.83
CA ASP A 394 7.72 -15.93 28.08
C ASP A 394 8.61 -14.69 28.12
N LYS A 395 9.24 -14.31 27.00
CA LYS A 395 10.03 -13.09 26.89
C LYS A 395 9.21 -11.84 27.28
N THR A 396 7.96 -11.80 26.85
CA THR A 396 7.04 -10.69 27.15
C THR A 396 6.60 -10.71 28.62
N ARG A 397 6.46 -11.90 29.22
CA ARG A 397 6.21 -12.03 30.67
C ARG A 397 7.36 -11.45 31.50
N CYS A 398 8.61 -11.66 31.09
CA CYS A 398 9.78 -11.07 31.75
C CYS A 398 9.79 -9.53 31.67
N GLU A 399 9.39 -8.93 30.55
CA GLU A 399 9.31 -7.46 30.39
C GLU A 399 8.24 -6.81 31.28
N LEU A 400 7.18 -7.54 31.66
CA LEU A 400 6.09 -7.04 32.50
C LEU A 400 6.46 -6.92 33.98
N LEU A 401 7.46 -7.67 34.47
CA LEU A 401 7.89 -7.69 35.88
C LEU A 401 8.67 -6.42 36.30
N GLY A 402 9.04 -5.54 35.35
CA GLY A 402 9.96 -4.42 35.57
C GLY A 402 9.37 -3.01 35.77
N LYS A 403 8.04 -2.81 35.78
CA LYS A 403 7.47 -1.47 36.06
C LYS A 403 7.14 -1.33 37.54
N ARG A 404 7.85 -0.41 38.22
CA ARG A 404 7.62 0.00 39.61
C ARG A 404 6.11 0.09 39.90
N ARG A 405 5.64 -0.64 40.91
CA ARG A 405 4.35 -0.39 41.55
C ARG A 405 4.44 1.00 42.17
N GLY A 406 3.87 2.00 41.49
CA GLY A 406 3.76 3.36 42.01
C GLY A 406 2.88 3.34 43.25
N LYS A 407 3.37 3.96 44.31
CA LYS A 407 2.61 4.28 45.52
C LYS A 407 1.55 5.32 45.23
#